data_AF-A0A7X8MV01-F1
#
_entry.id   AF-A0A7X8MV01-F1
#
_cell.length_a   1.000
_cell.length_b   1.000
_cell.length_c   1.000
_cell.angle_alpha   90.00
_cell.angle_beta   90.00
_cell.angle_gamma   90.00
#
_symmetry.space_group_name_H-M   'P 1'
#
loop_
_entity.id
_entity.type
_entity.pdbx_description
1 polymer ?
#
loop_
_entity_poly.entity_id
_entity_poly.type
_entity_poly.pdbx_seq_one_letter_code
_entity_poly.pdbx_strand_id
1 'polypeptide(L)'
;MSTLPPPEDKLTSTLHAEDLSDGSVRIELITDQATGTEILEAVDQAAADRDCSKAEALTSLILDDVTTKATMMLYQADDEGVEEADNPVFHPVRGLLTPQAAAVLRKRVTRTISMRHAKTARTGAYETTVPIRAYLIGRDWICRWPGCNRKATHCDADHRINHDDGGPTTAANMAMLCRHHHNRKTDEEIHYLLDPHTGDVYWLFADGTYAVDEATGPLAPKQKRWVQTYRQRRKRRREYLSARAAAERFESYQEQMNAPPPEKPEEPEHHIPWMNPPPF
;
A
#
# COMPACT_ATOMS: atom_id res chain seq x y z
N MET A 1 -3.92 16.39 -13.52
CA MET A 1 -4.59 17.70 -13.31
C MET A 1 -4.54 18.01 -11.84
N SER A 2 -3.87 19.09 -11.45
CA SER A 2 -3.81 19.57 -10.06
C SER A 2 -5.15 20.22 -9.74
N THR A 3 -6.09 19.46 -9.18
CA THR A 3 -7.33 20.03 -8.63
C THR A 3 -6.95 20.87 -7.40
N LEU A 4 -7.43 22.10 -7.37
CA LEU A 4 -7.34 22.99 -6.21
C LEU A 4 -7.76 22.24 -4.93
N PRO A 5 -7.18 22.57 -3.76
CA PRO A 5 -7.70 22.03 -2.50
C PRO A 5 -9.21 22.35 -2.43
N PRO A 6 -10.05 21.39 -2.00
CA PRO A 6 -11.49 21.60 -1.93
C PRO A 6 -11.77 22.85 -1.09
N PRO A 7 -12.77 23.68 -1.49
CA PRO A 7 -13.16 24.86 -0.72
C PRO A 7 -13.49 24.48 0.73
N GLU A 8 -13.26 25.42 1.66
CA GLU A 8 -13.61 25.24 3.07
C GLU A 8 -15.04 24.68 3.20
N ASP A 9 -15.16 23.56 3.92
CA ASP A 9 -16.36 22.73 4.04
C ASP A 9 -17.42 23.43 4.94
N LYS A 10 -17.90 24.61 4.52
CA LYS A 10 -19.09 25.28 5.07
C LYS A 10 -20.31 24.94 4.21
N LEU A 11 -20.58 23.65 4.01
CA LEU A 11 -21.82 23.22 3.38
C LEU A 11 -22.90 23.04 4.46
N THR A 12 -23.96 23.83 4.36
CA THR A 12 -25.21 23.57 5.09
C THR A 12 -25.77 22.25 4.58
N SER A 13 -26.00 21.28 5.47
CA SER A 13 -26.58 19.99 5.04
C SER A 13 -27.99 20.21 4.48
N THR A 14 -28.28 19.63 3.33
CA THR A 14 -29.59 19.71 2.68
C THR A 14 -30.11 18.31 2.34
N LEU A 15 -31.42 18.14 2.45
CA LEU A 15 -32.13 16.93 2.06
C LEU A 15 -33.21 17.32 1.06
N HIS A 16 -33.14 16.77 -0.15
CA HIS A 16 -34.13 16.96 -1.19
C HIS A 16 -34.86 15.65 -1.47
N ALA A 17 -36.17 15.74 -1.69
CA ALA A 17 -37.00 14.62 -2.08
C ALA A 17 -37.85 15.02 -3.29
N GLU A 18 -37.93 14.13 -4.28
CA GLU A 18 -38.72 14.31 -5.49
C GLU A 18 -39.53 13.05 -5.78
N ASP A 19 -40.85 13.22 -5.94
CA ASP A 19 -41.74 12.16 -6.40
C ASP A 19 -41.59 11.99 -7.92
N LEU A 20 -41.27 10.76 -8.36
CA LEU A 20 -41.10 10.41 -9.76
C LEU A 20 -42.41 9.88 -10.36
N SER A 21 -42.53 9.94 -11.69
CA SER A 21 -43.76 9.57 -12.39
C SER A 21 -44.12 8.08 -12.31
N ASP A 22 -43.15 7.22 -11.96
CA ASP A 22 -43.35 5.78 -11.73
C ASP A 22 -43.78 5.44 -10.29
N GLY A 23 -44.01 6.46 -9.45
CA GLY A 23 -44.39 6.31 -8.04
C GLY A 23 -43.20 6.06 -7.11
N SER A 24 -41.97 6.04 -7.62
CA SER A 24 -40.76 6.01 -6.78
C SER A 24 -40.41 7.42 -6.27
N VAL A 25 -39.64 7.51 -5.19
CA VAL A 25 -39.17 8.78 -4.61
C VAL A 25 -37.65 8.82 -4.66
N ARG A 26 -37.09 9.86 -5.26
CA ARG A 26 -35.65 10.12 -5.24
C ARG A 26 -35.31 10.99 -4.04
N ILE A 27 -34.39 10.52 -3.20
CA ILE A 27 -33.88 11.26 -2.04
C ILE A 27 -32.40 11.58 -2.28
N GLU A 28 -32.04 12.86 -2.16
CA GLU A 28 -30.66 13.34 -2.28
C GLU A 28 -30.24 14.06 -0.99
N LEU A 29 -29.17 13.56 -0.36
CA LEU A 29 -28.55 14.15 0.83
C LEU A 29 -27.22 14.80 0.44
N ILE A 30 -27.07 16.08 0.73
CA ILE A 30 -25.81 16.80 0.67
C ILE A 30 -25.39 17.12 2.09
N THR A 31 -24.18 16.73 2.48
CA THR A 31 -23.62 16.94 3.82
C THR A 31 -22.10 17.07 3.75
N ASP A 32 -21.47 17.44 4.86
CA ASP A 32 -20.01 17.54 4.94
C ASP A 32 -19.33 16.18 4.79
N GLN A 33 -18.04 16.19 4.43
CA GLN A 33 -17.34 14.94 4.11
C GLN A 33 -17.23 13.98 5.32
N ALA A 34 -17.15 14.47 6.57
CA ALA A 34 -17.06 13.58 7.73
C ALA A 34 -18.39 12.88 7.97
N THR A 35 -19.49 13.63 8.04
CA THR A 35 -20.83 13.08 8.23
C THR A 35 -21.18 12.08 7.12
N GLY A 36 -20.94 12.46 5.85
CA GLY A 36 -21.19 11.56 4.72
C GLY A 36 -20.34 10.29 4.75
N THR A 37 -19.10 10.38 5.27
CA THR A 37 -18.25 9.18 5.46
C THR A 37 -18.82 8.27 6.55
N GLU A 38 -19.20 8.81 7.72
CA GLU A 38 -19.80 8.01 8.80
C GLU A 38 -21.11 7.33 8.36
N ILE A 39 -21.99 8.05 7.67
CA ILE A 39 -23.24 7.48 7.12
C ILE A 39 -22.94 6.31 6.18
N LEU A 40 -22.01 6.51 5.24
CA LEU A 40 -21.73 5.50 4.22
C LEU A 40 -21.00 4.28 4.78
N GLU A 41 -20.15 4.45 5.79
CA GLU A 41 -19.56 3.32 6.53
C GLU A 41 -20.64 2.55 7.34
N ALA A 42 -21.59 3.25 7.96
CA ALA A 42 -22.72 2.61 8.64
C ALA A 42 -23.63 1.83 7.68
N VAL A 43 -23.96 2.41 6.53
CA VAL A 43 -24.76 1.74 5.49
C VAL A 43 -24.02 0.51 4.95
N ASP A 44 -22.73 0.63 4.67
CA ASP A 44 -21.93 -0.48 4.15
C ASP A 44 -21.83 -1.63 5.16
N GLN A 45 -21.66 -1.31 6.45
CA GLN A 45 -21.67 -2.32 7.51
C GLN A 45 -23.05 -2.96 7.67
N ALA A 46 -24.12 -2.17 7.71
CA ALA A 46 -25.48 -2.69 7.85
C ALA A 46 -25.90 -3.57 6.66
N ALA A 47 -25.48 -3.22 5.44
CA ALA A 47 -25.70 -4.02 4.25
C ALA A 47 -24.97 -5.36 4.34
N ALA A 48 -23.72 -5.36 4.81
CA ALA A 48 -22.94 -6.58 5.01
C ALA A 48 -23.51 -7.48 6.12
N ASP A 49 -23.92 -6.90 7.26
CA ASP A 49 -24.48 -7.65 8.40
C ASP A 49 -25.81 -8.34 8.05
N ARG A 50 -26.56 -7.79 7.09
CA ARG A 50 -27.91 -8.24 6.69
C ARG A 50 -27.96 -8.96 5.36
N ASP A 51 -26.85 -9.04 4.65
CA ASP A 51 -26.77 -9.54 3.28
C ASP A 51 -27.83 -8.90 2.35
N CYS A 52 -27.90 -7.57 2.37
CA CYS A 52 -28.88 -6.81 1.59
C CYS A 52 -28.23 -5.67 0.78
N SER A 53 -29.04 -5.00 -0.05
CA SER A 53 -28.58 -3.84 -0.80
C SER A 53 -28.31 -2.65 0.13
N LYS A 54 -27.44 -1.73 -0.29
CA LYS A 54 -27.18 -0.48 0.46
C LYS A 54 -28.45 0.37 0.64
N ALA A 55 -29.36 0.33 -0.33
CA ALA A 55 -30.63 1.05 -0.25
C ALA A 55 -31.51 0.47 0.87
N GLU A 56 -31.69 -0.85 0.90
CA GLU A 56 -32.43 -1.53 1.97
C GLU A 56 -31.77 -1.31 3.34
N ALA A 57 -30.44 -1.38 3.41
CA ALA A 57 -29.71 -1.11 4.65
C ALA A 57 -29.92 0.31 5.16
N LEU A 58 -29.85 1.33 4.28
CA LEU A 58 -30.13 2.72 4.64
C LEU A 58 -31.58 2.89 5.11
N THR A 59 -32.54 2.32 4.39
CA THR A 59 -33.96 2.37 4.76
C THR A 59 -34.18 1.78 6.15
N SER A 60 -33.62 0.61 6.44
CA SER A 60 -33.76 -0.01 7.76
C SER A 60 -33.05 0.74 8.87
N LEU A 61 -31.88 1.34 8.61
CA LEU A 61 -31.19 2.20 9.59
C LEU A 61 -32.05 3.40 10.00
N ILE A 62 -32.91 3.89 9.10
CA ILE A 62 -33.80 5.03 9.37
C ILE A 62 -35.13 4.58 9.99
N LEU A 63 -35.71 3.47 9.53
CA LEU A 63 -37.10 3.10 9.86
C LEU A 63 -37.23 2.02 10.95
N ASP A 64 -36.25 1.13 11.11
CA ASP A 64 -36.44 -0.13 11.85
C ASP A 64 -35.73 -0.16 13.22
N ASP A 65 -35.37 1.00 13.79
CA ASP A 65 -34.61 1.16 15.05
C ASP A 65 -33.35 0.27 15.12
N VAL A 66 -32.60 0.25 14.02
CA VAL A 66 -31.46 -0.65 13.83
C VAL A 66 -30.19 0.03 14.27
N THR A 67 -29.43 -0.64 15.14
CA THR A 67 -28.06 -0.25 15.47
C THR A 67 -27.06 -1.07 14.68
N THR A 68 -26.05 -0.43 14.08
CA THR A 68 -24.88 -1.09 13.50
C THR A 68 -23.59 -0.53 14.09
N LYS A 69 -22.53 -1.35 14.09
CA LYS A 69 -21.20 -0.93 14.53
C LYS A 69 -20.23 -0.97 13.35
N ALA A 70 -20.09 0.17 12.67
CA ALA A 70 -19.12 0.31 11.60
C ALA A 70 -17.70 0.51 12.14
N THR A 71 -16.72 -0.14 11.49
CA THR A 71 -15.30 0.09 11.77
C THR A 71 -14.64 0.74 10.57
N MET A 72 -14.32 2.02 10.70
CA MET A 72 -13.61 2.79 9.70
C MET A 72 -12.09 2.76 9.93
N MET A 73 -11.32 2.66 8.86
CA MET A 73 -9.86 2.81 8.87
C MET A 73 -9.46 4.22 8.47
N LEU A 74 -8.57 4.84 9.25
CA LEU A 74 -7.94 6.12 8.92
C LEU A 74 -6.42 5.93 8.92
N TYR A 75 -5.76 6.42 7.87
CA TYR A 75 -4.31 6.41 7.76
C TYR A 75 -3.80 7.84 7.89
N GLN A 76 -2.86 8.03 8.80
CA GLN A 76 -2.24 9.32 9.06
C GLN A 76 -0.74 9.13 9.20
N ALA A 77 0.00 10.13 8.73
CA ALA A 77 1.43 10.22 8.98
C ALA A 77 1.73 10.54 10.45
N ASP A 78 2.85 9.99 10.93
CA ASP A 78 3.42 10.17 12.27
C ASP A 78 4.76 10.93 12.13
N ASP A 79 4.75 11.97 11.32
CA ASP A 79 5.97 12.70 11.00
C ASP A 79 6.32 13.67 12.13
N GLU A 80 7.47 13.43 12.78
CA GLU A 80 7.98 14.31 13.84
C GLU A 80 8.22 15.74 13.30
N GLY A 81 7.44 16.70 13.81
CA GLY A 81 7.64 18.13 13.58
C GLY A 81 6.56 18.84 12.75
N VAL A 82 5.51 18.14 12.30
CA VAL A 82 4.26 18.77 11.85
C VAL A 82 3.26 18.69 13.00
N GLU A 83 2.52 19.76 13.29
CA GLU A 83 1.46 19.70 14.29
C GLU A 83 0.44 18.64 13.89
N GLU A 84 0.02 17.81 14.84
CA GLU A 84 -0.82 16.66 14.54
C GLU A 84 -2.06 17.05 13.73
N ALA A 85 -2.64 18.22 14.02
CA ALA A 85 -3.81 18.78 13.34
C ALA A 85 -3.63 18.98 11.83
N ASP A 86 -2.39 19.22 11.37
CA ASP A 86 -2.07 19.47 9.96
C ASP A 86 -1.75 18.18 9.19
N ASN A 87 -1.65 17.04 9.87
CA ASN A 87 -1.31 15.79 9.19
C ASN A 87 -2.44 15.34 8.26
N PRO A 88 -2.16 15.09 6.96
CA PRO A 88 -3.16 14.58 6.04
C PRO A 88 -3.68 13.22 6.50
N VAL A 89 -5.01 13.07 6.47
CA VAL A 89 -5.70 11.82 6.82
C VAL A 89 -6.29 11.21 5.56
N PHE A 90 -6.03 9.93 5.36
CA PHE A 90 -6.52 9.15 4.25
C PHE A 90 -7.53 8.11 4.71
N HIS A 91 -8.66 8.03 4.01
CA HIS A 91 -9.69 7.04 4.20
C HIS A 91 -9.70 6.04 3.02
N PRO A 92 -9.71 4.70 3.24
CA PRO A 92 -9.56 3.71 2.17
C PRO A 92 -10.59 3.83 1.03
N VAL A 93 -11.82 4.26 1.32
CA VAL A 93 -12.85 4.39 0.28
C VAL A 93 -12.84 5.80 -0.34
N ARG A 94 -12.62 6.83 0.48
CA ARG A 94 -12.79 8.25 0.09
C ARG A 94 -11.50 8.90 -0.43
N GLY A 95 -10.34 8.29 -0.17
CA GLY A 95 -9.05 8.89 -0.45
C GLY A 95 -8.66 9.92 0.61
N LEU A 96 -8.00 10.99 0.18
CA LEU A 96 -7.56 12.06 1.07
C LEU A 96 -8.76 12.87 1.59
N LEU A 97 -8.83 13.04 2.90
CA LEU A 97 -9.88 13.82 3.54
C LEU A 97 -9.54 15.31 3.56
N THR A 98 -10.56 16.16 3.63
CA THR A 98 -10.41 17.58 3.95
C THR A 98 -9.87 17.74 5.37
N PRO A 99 -9.12 18.82 5.69
CA PRO A 99 -8.65 19.07 7.06
C PRO A 99 -9.79 19.09 8.09
N GLN A 100 -10.95 19.65 7.71
CA GLN A 100 -12.14 19.70 8.56
C GLN A 100 -12.67 18.30 8.85
N ALA A 101 -12.85 17.47 7.81
CA ALA A 101 -13.34 16.11 8.00
C ALA A 101 -12.34 15.26 8.80
N ALA A 102 -11.04 15.40 8.51
CA ALA A 102 -9.98 14.75 9.28
C ALA A 102 -10.05 15.12 10.77
N ALA A 103 -10.23 16.41 11.10
CA ALA A 103 -10.33 16.87 12.48
C ALA A 103 -11.55 16.31 13.22
N VAL A 104 -12.68 16.14 12.53
CA VAL A 104 -13.88 15.50 13.10
C VAL A 104 -13.64 14.01 13.33
N LEU A 105 -13.20 13.28 12.30
CA LEU A 105 -13.09 11.82 12.38
C LEU A 105 -11.97 11.34 13.32
N ARG A 106 -10.90 12.13 13.52
CA ARG A 106 -9.88 11.84 14.53
C ARG A 106 -10.45 11.72 15.94
N LYS A 107 -11.46 12.53 16.28
CA LYS A 107 -12.13 12.48 17.59
C LYS A 107 -12.93 11.18 17.80
N ARG A 108 -13.14 10.38 16.75
CA ARG A 108 -13.80 9.07 16.78
C ARG A 108 -12.83 7.90 16.93
N VAL A 109 -11.52 8.14 16.85
CA VAL A 109 -10.52 7.08 16.89
C VAL A 109 -10.49 6.44 18.29
N THR A 110 -10.70 5.13 18.33
CA THR A 110 -10.67 4.32 19.56
C THR A 110 -9.44 3.42 19.64
N ARG A 111 -8.74 3.18 18.53
CA ARG A 111 -7.56 2.34 18.47
C ARG A 111 -6.60 2.80 17.38
N THR A 112 -5.32 2.90 17.73
CA THR A 112 -4.22 3.24 16.81
C THR A 112 -3.33 2.02 16.57
N ILE A 113 -2.96 1.79 15.30
CA ILE A 113 -2.09 0.67 14.89
C ILE A 113 -0.85 1.25 14.19
N SER A 114 0.35 0.87 14.65
CA SER A 114 1.59 1.20 13.94
C SER A 114 1.69 0.45 12.63
N MET A 115 1.60 1.15 11.51
CA MET A 115 1.76 0.57 10.18
C MET A 115 3.20 0.08 9.91
N ARG A 116 4.18 0.59 10.67
CA ARG A 116 5.57 0.09 10.63
C ARG A 116 5.64 -1.33 11.20
N HIS A 117 4.98 -1.58 12.33
CA HIS A 117 4.92 -2.93 12.92
C HIS A 117 4.01 -3.86 12.10
N ALA A 118 2.88 -3.35 11.60
CA ALA A 118 1.96 -4.12 10.77
C ALA A 118 2.62 -4.63 9.47
N LYS A 119 3.53 -3.84 8.88
CA LYS A 119 4.30 -4.23 7.68
C LYS A 119 5.06 -5.55 7.89
N THR A 120 5.62 -5.76 9.07
CA THR A 120 6.47 -6.92 9.40
C THR A 120 5.73 -7.97 10.23
N ALA A 121 4.43 -7.79 10.46
CA ALA A 121 3.62 -8.71 11.22
C ALA A 121 3.46 -10.04 10.47
N ARG A 122 3.38 -11.13 11.23
CA ARG A 122 3.22 -12.50 10.75
C ARG A 122 2.25 -13.25 11.64
N THR A 123 1.46 -14.13 11.04
CA THR A 123 0.66 -15.14 11.74
C THR A 123 0.85 -16.51 11.08
N GLY A 124 0.63 -17.59 11.85
CA GLY A 124 0.59 -18.96 11.32
C GLY A 124 -0.77 -19.33 10.73
N ALA A 125 -1.83 -18.57 11.06
CA ALA A 125 -3.17 -18.80 10.52
C ALA A 125 -3.26 -18.40 9.04
N TYR A 126 -4.19 -19.03 8.32
CA TYR A 126 -4.54 -18.66 6.95
C TYR A 126 -5.05 -17.21 6.89
N GLU A 127 -5.97 -16.85 7.78
CA GLU A 127 -6.59 -15.52 7.81
C GLU A 127 -5.63 -14.42 8.28
N THR A 128 -5.73 -13.26 7.63
CA THR A 128 -5.00 -12.06 8.04
C THR A 128 -5.51 -11.52 9.37
N THR A 129 -4.60 -11.14 10.26
CA THR A 129 -4.96 -10.33 11.43
C THR A 129 -5.34 -8.91 11.00
N VAL A 130 -6.06 -8.19 11.87
CA VAL A 130 -6.47 -6.80 11.59
C VAL A 130 -5.29 -5.89 11.23
N PRO A 131 -4.12 -5.92 11.92
CA PRO A 131 -2.97 -5.13 11.51
C PRO A 131 -2.46 -5.48 10.10
N ILE A 132 -2.34 -6.78 9.77
CA ILE A 132 -1.86 -7.21 8.44
C ILE A 132 -2.83 -6.74 7.35
N ARG A 133 -4.13 -6.94 7.55
CA ARG A 133 -5.17 -6.50 6.60
C ARG A 133 -5.18 -4.97 6.44
N ALA A 134 -5.07 -4.22 7.53
CA ALA A 134 -4.97 -2.75 7.48
C ALA A 134 -3.73 -2.30 6.70
N TYR A 135 -2.57 -2.94 6.91
CA TYR A 135 -1.39 -2.61 6.13
C TYR A 135 -1.58 -2.89 4.63
N LEU A 136 -2.16 -4.04 4.27
CA LEU A 136 -2.44 -4.40 2.88
C LEU A 136 -3.40 -3.41 2.22
N ILE A 137 -4.50 -3.06 2.89
CA ILE A 137 -5.45 -2.05 2.39
C ILE A 137 -4.77 -0.69 2.21
N GLY A 138 -3.94 -0.27 3.17
CA GLY A 138 -3.21 0.99 3.10
C GLY A 138 -2.10 1.00 2.05
N ARG A 139 -1.49 -0.15 1.72
CA ARG A 139 -0.50 -0.27 0.64
C ARG A 139 -1.20 -0.27 -0.71
N ASP A 140 -2.23 -1.09 -0.85
CA ASP A 140 -2.81 -1.47 -2.14
C ASP A 140 -3.89 -0.50 -2.60
N TRP A 141 -4.76 -0.05 -1.69
CA TRP A 141 -5.92 0.84 -1.87
C TRP A 141 -7.01 0.33 -2.83
N ILE A 142 -6.62 -0.30 -3.92
CA ILE A 142 -7.45 -0.98 -4.90
C ILE A 142 -6.91 -2.39 -5.15
N CYS A 143 -7.70 -3.20 -5.85
CA CYS A 143 -7.28 -4.49 -6.37
C CYS A 143 -5.98 -4.35 -7.16
N ARG A 144 -4.98 -5.18 -6.87
CA ARG A 144 -3.64 -5.14 -7.48
C ARG A 144 -3.55 -5.71 -8.89
N TRP A 145 -4.68 -6.15 -9.45
CA TRP A 145 -4.76 -6.52 -10.86
C TRP A 145 -4.62 -5.28 -11.75
N PRO A 146 -3.83 -5.32 -12.85
CA PRO A 146 -3.60 -4.15 -13.69
C PRO A 146 -4.90 -3.57 -14.25
N GLY A 147 -5.15 -2.29 -13.96
CA GLY A 147 -6.34 -1.57 -14.42
C GLY A 147 -7.62 -1.84 -13.63
N CYS A 148 -7.61 -2.68 -12.60
CA CYS A 148 -8.77 -2.87 -11.73
C CYS A 148 -8.91 -1.72 -10.73
N ASN A 149 -10.13 -1.20 -10.56
CA ASN A 149 -10.42 -0.09 -9.65
C ASN A 149 -11.25 -0.50 -8.41
N ARG A 150 -11.49 -1.80 -8.20
CA ARG A 150 -12.22 -2.31 -7.03
C ARG A 150 -11.46 -1.92 -5.76
N LYS A 151 -12.12 -1.29 -4.79
CA LYS A 151 -11.49 -0.89 -3.52
C LYS A 151 -10.96 -2.09 -2.75
N ALA A 152 -9.76 -1.94 -2.17
CA ALA A 152 -9.09 -2.98 -1.39
C ALA A 152 -9.90 -3.42 -0.15
N THR A 153 -10.76 -2.56 0.39
CA THR A 153 -11.69 -2.92 1.47
C THR A 153 -12.65 -4.04 1.07
N HIS A 154 -12.97 -4.14 -0.22
CA HIS A 154 -13.84 -5.19 -0.80
C HIS A 154 -13.03 -6.30 -1.49
N CYS A 155 -11.74 -6.39 -1.20
CA CYS A 155 -10.85 -7.37 -1.77
C CYS A 155 -10.45 -8.40 -0.71
N ASP A 156 -10.10 -9.58 -1.21
CA ASP A 156 -9.49 -10.66 -0.45
C ASP A 156 -7.98 -10.39 -0.35
N ALA A 157 -7.37 -10.79 0.76
CA ALA A 157 -5.92 -10.75 0.89
C ALA A 157 -5.38 -12.08 0.35
N ASP A 158 -4.92 -12.08 -0.91
CA ASP A 158 -4.43 -13.27 -1.60
C ASP A 158 -2.97 -13.54 -1.24
N HIS A 159 -2.64 -14.80 -1.02
CA HIS A 159 -1.26 -15.25 -0.79
C HIS A 159 -0.55 -15.49 -2.13
N ARG A 160 0.61 -14.85 -2.34
CA ARG A 160 1.45 -15.09 -3.52
C ARG A 160 1.94 -16.54 -3.56
N ILE A 161 2.59 -16.97 -2.48
CA ILE A 161 2.87 -18.38 -2.21
C ILE A 161 1.69 -18.87 -1.39
N ASN A 162 0.93 -19.84 -1.88
CA ASN A 162 -0.26 -20.33 -1.18
C ASN A 162 0.08 -20.76 0.24
N HIS A 163 -0.86 -20.58 1.15
CA HIS A 163 -0.68 -20.98 2.55
C HIS A 163 -0.46 -22.49 2.68
N ASP A 164 -1.20 -23.29 1.89
CA ASP A 164 -1.06 -24.76 1.85
C ASP A 164 0.31 -25.22 1.33
N ASP A 165 0.98 -24.40 0.51
CA ASP A 165 2.35 -24.62 0.03
C ASP A 165 3.42 -24.12 1.05
N GLY A 166 3.00 -23.77 2.27
CA GLY A 166 3.87 -23.23 3.32
C GLY A 166 4.12 -21.72 3.23
N GLY A 167 3.35 -21.00 2.41
CA GLY A 167 3.43 -19.55 2.28
C GLY A 167 3.01 -18.82 3.57
N PRO A 168 3.84 -17.93 4.14
CA PRO A 168 3.52 -17.29 5.40
C PRO A 168 2.46 -16.19 5.22
N THR A 169 1.52 -16.08 6.17
CA THR A 169 0.56 -14.97 6.21
C THR A 169 1.25 -13.71 6.72
N THR A 170 1.74 -12.92 5.76
CA THR A 170 2.51 -11.68 5.97
C THR A 170 2.21 -10.69 4.85
N ALA A 171 2.39 -9.41 5.11
CA ALA A 171 2.21 -8.39 4.07
C ALA A 171 3.16 -8.56 2.86
N ALA A 172 4.34 -9.18 3.07
CA ALA A 172 5.31 -9.44 2.01
C ALA A 172 4.91 -10.59 1.07
N ASN A 173 4.01 -11.47 1.51
CA ASN A 173 3.52 -12.59 0.71
C ASN A 173 2.08 -12.38 0.25
N MET A 174 1.50 -11.18 0.39
CA MET A 174 0.07 -10.98 0.13
C MET A 174 -0.23 -9.72 -0.66
N ALA A 175 -1.31 -9.75 -1.45
CA ALA A 175 -1.83 -8.62 -2.21
C ALA A 175 -3.37 -8.59 -2.15
N MET A 176 -3.96 -7.39 -2.18
CA MET A 176 -5.42 -7.25 -2.21
C MET A 176 -5.95 -7.51 -3.61
N LEU A 177 -6.77 -8.55 -3.79
CA LEU A 177 -7.40 -8.90 -5.06
C LEU A 177 -8.92 -8.96 -4.90
N CYS A 178 -9.66 -8.44 -5.88
CA CYS A 178 -11.10 -8.65 -5.89
C CYS A 178 -11.40 -10.13 -6.16
N ARG A 179 -12.58 -10.61 -5.73
CA ARG A 179 -12.97 -12.02 -5.87
C ARG A 179 -12.77 -12.56 -7.28
N HIS A 180 -13.09 -11.77 -8.32
CA HIS A 180 -12.87 -12.16 -9.71
C HIS A 180 -11.40 -12.45 -10.03
N HIS A 181 -10.48 -11.54 -9.70
CA HIS A 181 -9.06 -11.74 -9.98
C HIS A 181 -8.38 -12.72 -9.03
N HIS A 182 -8.86 -12.84 -7.80
CA HIS A 182 -8.43 -13.88 -6.86
C HIS A 182 -8.72 -15.28 -7.42
N ASN A 183 -9.91 -15.49 -7.98
CA ASN A 183 -10.27 -16.77 -8.59
C ASN A 183 -9.38 -17.08 -9.80
N ARG A 184 -9.06 -16.10 -10.66
CA ARG A 184 -8.15 -16.32 -11.80
C ARG A 184 -6.76 -16.80 -11.38
N LYS A 185 -6.25 -16.31 -10.26
CA LYS A 185 -5.01 -16.82 -9.66
C LYS A 185 -5.18 -18.23 -9.12
N THR A 186 -6.30 -18.49 -8.47
CA THR A 186 -6.64 -19.80 -7.89
C THR A 186 -6.76 -20.86 -8.98
N ASP A 187 -7.30 -20.50 -10.14
CA ASP A 187 -7.45 -21.36 -11.33
C ASP A 187 -6.12 -21.56 -12.09
N GLU A 188 -4.99 -21.09 -11.54
CA GLU A 188 -3.64 -21.20 -12.10
C GLU A 188 -3.46 -20.58 -13.51
N GLU A 189 -4.39 -19.72 -13.94
CA GLU A 189 -4.26 -18.99 -15.22
C GLU A 189 -3.08 -18.02 -15.21
N ILE A 190 -2.69 -17.57 -14.01
CA ILE A 190 -1.73 -16.50 -13.79
C ILE A 190 -0.92 -16.72 -12.52
N HIS A 191 0.29 -16.18 -12.51
CA HIS A 191 1.14 -16.11 -11.33
C HIS A 191 1.62 -14.67 -11.14
N TYR A 192 2.03 -14.31 -9.93
CA TYR A 192 2.63 -13.00 -9.71
C TYR A 192 3.85 -13.02 -8.80
N LEU A 193 4.71 -12.02 -9.00
CA LEU A 193 5.80 -11.67 -8.10
C LEU A 193 5.44 -10.36 -7.41
N LEU A 194 5.64 -10.30 -6.10
CA LEU A 194 5.48 -9.07 -5.32
C LEU A 194 6.86 -8.60 -4.90
N ASP A 195 7.27 -7.43 -5.38
CA ASP A 195 8.56 -6.84 -5.00
C ASP A 195 8.46 -6.27 -3.57
N PRO A 196 9.21 -6.81 -2.59
CA PRO A 196 9.14 -6.36 -1.20
C PRO A 196 9.68 -4.94 -0.97
N HIS A 197 10.47 -4.41 -1.92
CA HIS A 197 11.06 -3.08 -1.83
C HIS A 197 10.12 -2.00 -2.37
N THR A 198 9.61 -2.19 -3.58
CA THR A 198 8.71 -1.21 -4.23
C THR A 198 7.25 -1.41 -3.88
N GLY A 199 6.84 -2.65 -3.58
CA GLY A 199 5.43 -3.03 -3.45
C GLY A 199 4.73 -3.23 -4.80
N ASP A 200 5.47 -3.21 -5.90
CA ASP A 200 4.96 -3.45 -7.25
C ASP A 200 4.66 -4.95 -7.44
N VAL A 201 3.61 -5.25 -8.20
CA VAL A 201 3.20 -6.61 -8.53
C VAL A 201 3.46 -6.86 -10.01
N TYR A 202 4.23 -7.90 -10.30
CA TYR A 202 4.52 -8.37 -11.66
C TYR A 202 3.61 -9.57 -11.94
N TRP A 203 2.61 -9.38 -12.79
CA TRP A 203 1.70 -10.42 -13.25
C TRP A 203 2.29 -11.13 -14.45
N LEU A 204 2.43 -12.45 -14.36
CA LEU A 204 3.01 -13.32 -15.37
C LEU A 204 1.88 -14.13 -16.00
N PHE A 205 1.74 -14.02 -17.32
CA PHE A 205 0.71 -14.71 -18.09
C PHE A 205 1.28 -15.94 -18.79
N ALA A 206 0.40 -16.92 -19.06
CA ALA A 206 0.79 -18.20 -19.68
C ALA A 206 1.40 -18.05 -21.09
N ASP A 207 1.09 -16.97 -21.80
CA ASP A 207 1.66 -16.65 -23.12
C ASP A 207 3.08 -16.05 -23.07
N GLY A 208 3.66 -15.95 -21.86
CA GLY A 208 4.99 -15.39 -21.63
C GLY A 208 5.01 -13.87 -21.54
N THR A 209 3.86 -13.19 -21.68
CA THR A 209 3.77 -11.75 -21.45
C THR A 209 3.67 -11.43 -19.96
N TYR A 210 3.87 -10.16 -19.61
CA TYR A 210 3.70 -9.70 -18.23
C TYR A 210 3.07 -8.31 -18.18
N ALA A 211 2.45 -8.01 -17.05
CA ALA A 211 1.97 -6.67 -16.71
C ALA A 211 2.45 -6.28 -15.32
N VAL A 212 2.69 -4.99 -15.10
CA VAL A 212 3.14 -4.45 -13.82
C VAL A 212 2.04 -3.58 -13.23
N ASP A 213 1.73 -3.83 -11.98
CA ASP A 213 0.83 -2.99 -11.19
C ASP A 213 1.60 -2.30 -10.06
N GLU A 214 1.44 -0.99 -9.96
CA GLU A 214 2.05 -0.17 -8.92
C GLU A 214 1.06 0.12 -7.80
N ALA A 215 1.50 -0.07 -6.55
CA ALA A 215 0.68 0.22 -5.40
C ALA A 215 0.28 1.71 -5.35
N THR A 216 -1.00 2.00 -5.14
CA THR A 216 -1.53 3.38 -5.17
C THR A 216 -2.00 3.89 -3.81
N GLY A 217 -1.91 3.07 -2.76
CA GLY A 217 -2.36 3.46 -1.43
C GLY A 217 -1.42 4.39 -0.67
N PRO A 218 -1.88 4.94 0.47
CA PRO A 218 -1.10 5.87 1.30
C PRO A 218 0.23 5.28 1.79
N LEU A 219 0.33 3.96 1.93
CA LEU A 219 1.54 3.27 2.37
C LEU A 219 2.45 2.82 1.21
N ALA A 220 2.02 3.02 -0.05
CA ALA A 220 2.83 2.67 -1.21
C ALA A 220 4.09 3.55 -1.28
N PRO A 221 5.31 2.96 -1.42
CA PRO A 221 6.57 3.70 -1.43
C PRO A 221 6.63 4.88 -2.41
N LYS A 222 6.07 4.70 -3.62
CA LYS A 222 6.00 5.76 -4.65
C LYS A 222 5.02 6.88 -4.26
N GLN A 223 3.95 6.55 -3.53
CA GLN A 223 2.93 7.50 -3.10
C GLN A 223 3.32 8.27 -1.84
N LYS A 224 4.17 7.74 -0.93
CA LYS A 224 4.64 8.44 0.29
C LYS A 224 5.25 9.84 0.09
N ARG A 225 5.40 10.30 -1.16
CA ARG A 225 5.77 11.67 -1.52
C ARG A 225 4.79 12.74 -1.01
N TRP A 226 3.52 12.41 -0.75
CA TRP A 226 2.53 13.36 -0.18
C TRP A 226 2.67 13.57 1.34
N VAL A 227 3.37 12.66 2.03
CA VAL A 227 3.69 12.79 3.47
C VAL A 227 4.94 13.65 3.69
N GLN A 228 5.72 13.93 2.63
CA GLN A 228 7.03 14.59 2.75
C GLN A 228 7.01 16.02 2.26
N THR A 229 7.30 16.96 3.16
CA THR A 229 7.69 18.33 2.82
C THR A 229 8.89 18.34 1.87
N TYR A 230 9.05 19.40 1.08
CA TYR A 230 10.21 19.57 0.20
C TYR A 230 11.56 19.44 0.95
N ARG A 231 11.62 19.94 2.20
CA ARG A 231 12.81 19.83 3.07
C ARG A 231 13.11 18.37 3.44
N GLN A 232 12.11 17.59 3.85
CA GLN A 232 12.26 16.16 4.13
C GLN A 232 12.72 15.40 2.88
N ARG A 233 12.14 15.69 1.71
CA ARG A 233 12.55 15.08 0.42
C ARG A 233 14.02 15.34 0.09
N ARG A 234 14.49 16.58 0.27
CA ARG A 234 15.89 16.97 0.03
C ARG A 234 16.86 16.39 1.08
N LYS A 235 16.43 16.22 2.33
CA LYS A 235 17.21 15.51 3.37
C LYS A 235 17.36 14.02 3.02
N ARG A 236 16.24 13.34 2.72
CA ARG A 236 16.23 11.91 2.37
C ARG A 236 17.00 11.60 1.09
N ARG A 237 16.96 12.48 0.08
CA ARG A 237 17.80 12.34 -1.13
C ARG A 237 19.29 12.43 -0.80
N ARG A 238 19.70 13.33 0.11
CA ARG A 238 21.10 13.44 0.58
C ARG A 238 21.52 12.19 1.34
N GLU A 239 20.67 11.70 2.23
CA GLU A 239 20.91 10.46 2.99
C GLU A 239 21.03 9.24 2.06
N TYR A 240 20.13 9.10 1.08
CA TYR A 240 20.21 8.04 0.07
C TYR A 240 21.50 8.10 -0.74
N LEU A 241 21.88 9.27 -1.24
CA LEU A 241 23.13 9.44 -1.99
C LEU A 241 24.36 9.14 -1.11
N SER A 242 24.32 9.53 0.16
CA SER A 242 25.38 9.22 1.14
C SER A 242 25.48 7.73 1.39
N ALA A 243 24.36 7.05 1.61
CA ALA A 243 24.29 5.60 1.82
C ALA A 243 24.75 4.83 0.58
N ARG A 244 24.35 5.27 -0.62
CA ARG A 244 24.82 4.68 -1.88
C ARG A 244 26.32 4.86 -2.06
N ALA A 245 26.85 6.06 -1.82
CA ALA A 245 28.29 6.32 -1.86
C ALA A 245 29.06 5.56 -0.77
N ALA A 246 28.44 5.23 0.37
CA ALA A 246 29.04 4.36 1.38
C ALA A 246 29.07 2.90 0.93
N ALA A 247 28.01 2.41 0.29
CA ALA A 247 27.96 1.08 -0.30
C ALA A 247 28.99 0.91 -1.44
N GLU A 248 29.06 1.86 -2.38
CA GLU A 248 30.07 1.89 -3.46
C GLU A 248 31.52 1.90 -2.91
N ARG A 249 31.76 2.60 -1.79
CA ARG A 249 33.07 2.58 -1.10
C ARG A 249 33.35 1.25 -0.42
N PHE A 250 32.34 0.60 0.12
CA PHE A 250 32.49 -0.71 0.75
C PHE A 250 32.76 -1.79 -0.30
N GLU A 251 32.02 -1.79 -1.42
CA GLU A 251 32.28 -2.68 -2.56
C GLU A 251 33.70 -2.50 -3.10
N SER A 252 34.14 -1.27 -3.34
CA SER A 252 35.52 -1.03 -3.82
C SER A 252 36.60 -1.41 -2.80
N TYR A 253 36.33 -1.25 -1.50
CA TYR A 253 37.21 -1.78 -0.45
C TYR A 253 37.28 -3.31 -0.45
N GLN A 254 36.14 -4.00 -0.62
CA GLN A 254 36.10 -5.45 -0.71
C GLN A 254 36.82 -5.97 -1.96
N GLU A 255 36.67 -5.31 -3.10
CA GLU A 255 37.41 -5.63 -4.33
C GLU A 255 38.92 -5.49 -4.12
N GLN A 256 39.37 -4.42 -3.45
CA GLN A 256 40.79 -4.24 -3.13
C GLN A 256 41.34 -5.29 -2.15
N MET A 257 40.56 -5.66 -1.14
CA MET A 257 40.96 -6.71 -0.19
C MET A 257 41.02 -8.10 -0.83
N ASN A 258 40.14 -8.36 -1.80
CA ASN A 258 40.08 -9.62 -2.52
C ASN A 258 40.97 -9.65 -3.77
N ALA A 259 41.63 -8.54 -4.11
CA ALA A 259 42.53 -8.49 -5.24
C ALA A 259 43.76 -9.38 -4.99
N PRO A 260 44.20 -10.18 -5.97
CA PRO A 260 45.43 -10.96 -5.83
C PRO A 260 46.62 -10.01 -5.61
N PRO A 261 47.64 -10.43 -4.84
CA PRO A 261 48.85 -9.64 -4.63
C PRO A 261 49.46 -9.24 -5.98
N PRO A 262 50.03 -8.03 -6.11
CA PRO A 262 50.70 -7.64 -7.34
C PRO A 262 51.79 -8.65 -7.68
N GLU A 263 51.86 -9.04 -8.96
CA GLU A 263 52.94 -9.90 -9.44
C GLU A 263 54.28 -9.24 -9.11
N LYS A 264 55.19 -10.02 -8.51
CA LYS A 264 56.54 -9.55 -8.24
C LYS A 264 57.18 -9.18 -9.58
N PRO A 265 57.95 -8.08 -9.66
CA PRO A 265 58.72 -7.77 -10.86
C PRO A 265 59.60 -8.98 -11.21
N GLU A 266 59.59 -9.39 -12.48
CA GLU A 266 60.51 -10.42 -12.96
C GLU A 266 61.94 -9.98 -12.63
N GLU A 267 62.65 -10.78 -11.82
CA GLU A 267 64.06 -10.56 -11.57
C GLU A 267 64.81 -10.71 -12.91
N PRO A 268 65.69 -9.77 -13.28
CA PRO A 268 66.41 -9.86 -14.54
C PRO A 268 67.22 -11.15 -14.56
N GLU A 269 67.03 -11.96 -15.60
CA GLU A 269 67.78 -13.20 -15.80
C GLU A 269 69.29 -12.90 -15.78
N HIS A 270 69.95 -13.25 -14.67
CA HIS A 270 71.40 -13.26 -14.61
C HIS A 270 71.89 -14.42 -15.46
N HIS A 271 72.22 -14.14 -16.72
CA HIS A 271 72.85 -15.10 -17.62
C HIS A 271 74.24 -15.49 -17.09
N ILE A 272 74.35 -16.63 -16.42
CA ILE A 272 75.61 -17.15 -15.88
C ILE A 272 76.42 -17.80 -17.03
N PRO A 273 77.58 -17.26 -17.45
CA PRO A 273 78.20 -17.60 -18.75
C PRO A 273 78.89 -18.95 -18.90
N TRP A 274 78.88 -19.85 -17.91
CA TRP A 274 79.77 -21.04 -17.89
C TRP A 274 79.08 -22.41 -18.08
N MET A 275 77.81 -22.45 -18.49
CA MET A 275 77.08 -23.70 -18.78
C MET A 275 77.11 -24.12 -20.26
N ASN A 276 78.28 -24.17 -20.90
CA ASN A 276 78.42 -24.91 -22.16
C ASN A 276 79.58 -25.89 -22.05
N PRO A 277 79.33 -27.21 -21.92
CA PRO A 277 80.40 -28.19 -21.98
C PRO A 277 80.97 -28.26 -23.41
N PRO A 278 82.29 -28.42 -23.58
CA PRO A 278 82.89 -28.51 -24.90
C PRO A 278 82.48 -29.82 -25.60
N PRO A 279 82.35 -29.82 -26.94
CA PRO A 279 82.08 -31.04 -27.70
C PRO A 279 83.30 -31.97 -27.67
N PHE A 280 83.00 -33.28 -27.67
CA PHE A 280 83.92 -34.42 -27.55
C PHE A 280 85.14 -34.39 -28.47
#